data_AF-A0A9X1UYR1-F1
#
_entry.id   AF-A0A9X1UYR1-F1
#
_cell.length_a   1.000
_cell.length_b   1.000
_cell.length_c   1.000
_cell.angle_alpha   90.00
_cell.angle_beta   90.00
_cell.angle_gamma   90.00
#
_symmetry.space_group_name_H-M   'P 1'
#
loop_
_entity.id
_entity.type
_entity.pdbx_description
1 polymer ?
#
loop_
_entity_poly.entity_id
_entity_poly.type
_entity_poly.pdbx_seq_one_letter_code
_entity_poly.pdbx_strand_id
1 'polypeptide(L)'
;MIDVNADFENLDMRINHFKQTGVGEALQLVYLVQEDEAIGGEKWTYMYDEILGFEYEPGYIYDLKVRKETVENPPQDASSARYILISVRSKQKAPEGENFKIYLKSFGENFVTKSGDELYLLNEYKIDCGSICETLSEDLETQENVTGSFTHGPNESLLLQSISYESKF
;
A
#
# COMPACT_ATOMS: atom_id res chain seq x y z
N MET A 1 -26.31 -12.45 -26.36
CA MET A 1 -26.68 -11.08 -25.97
C MET A 1 -25.39 -10.47 -25.44
N ILE A 2 -24.81 -9.50 -26.14
CA ILE A 2 -23.62 -8.79 -25.66
C ILE A 2 -24.19 -7.56 -24.97
N ASP A 3 -24.02 -7.45 -23.66
CA ASP A 3 -24.37 -6.23 -22.95
C ASP A 3 -23.46 -5.11 -23.45
N VAL A 4 -24.08 -4.13 -24.11
CA VAL A 4 -23.41 -3.02 -24.80
C VAL A 4 -23.24 -1.79 -23.91
N ASN A 5 -23.55 -1.88 -22.61
CA ASN A 5 -23.33 -0.80 -21.64
C ASN A 5 -22.75 -1.37 -20.35
N ALA A 6 -21.46 -1.70 -20.35
CA ALA A 6 -20.73 -1.68 -19.09
C ALA A 6 -20.60 -0.21 -18.69
N ASP A 7 -21.24 0.21 -17.61
CA ASP A 7 -21.01 1.53 -17.03
C ASP A 7 -19.54 1.58 -16.56
N PHE A 8 -18.74 2.33 -17.30
CA PHE A 8 -17.35 2.61 -16.95
C PHE A 8 -17.14 4.11 -16.83
N GLU A 9 -16.29 4.49 -15.90
CA GLU A 9 -15.82 5.86 -15.73
C GLU A 9 -14.31 5.93 -15.89
N ASN A 10 -13.83 7.03 -16.46
CA ASN A 10 -12.41 7.30 -16.59
C ASN A 10 -12.03 8.36 -15.56
N LEU A 11 -11.26 7.97 -14.55
CA LEU A 11 -10.83 8.85 -13.47
C LEU A 11 -9.33 9.07 -13.51
N ASP A 12 -8.89 10.20 -12.97
CA ASP A 12 -7.48 10.45 -12.68
C ASP A 12 -7.17 9.91 -11.28
N MET A 13 -6.08 9.16 -11.15
CA MET A 13 -5.70 8.50 -9.90
C MET A 13 -4.23 8.74 -9.60
N ARG A 14 -3.93 9.27 -8.41
CA ARG A 14 -2.58 9.36 -7.89
C ARG A 14 -2.31 8.17 -6.96
N ILE A 15 -1.22 7.45 -7.20
CA ILE A 15 -0.72 6.37 -6.35
C ILE A 15 0.46 6.88 -5.53
N ASN A 16 0.44 6.62 -4.22
CA ASN A 16 1.51 7.01 -3.31
C ASN A 16 2.79 6.18 -3.51
N HIS A 17 3.91 6.70 -3.03
CA HIS A 17 5.23 6.09 -3.13
C HIS A 17 5.48 4.91 -2.18
N PHE A 18 4.50 4.56 -1.36
CA PHE A 18 4.52 3.36 -0.53
C PHE A 18 3.12 2.74 -0.48
N LYS A 19 3.06 1.42 -0.26
CA LYS A 19 1.83 0.71 0.08
C LYS A 19 1.69 0.64 1.60
N GLN A 20 0.44 0.54 2.06
CA GLN A 20 0.12 0.35 3.46
C GLN A 20 -0.26 -1.12 3.71
N THR A 21 -0.22 -1.57 4.95
CA THR A 21 -0.77 -2.88 5.33
C THR A 21 -2.28 -2.81 5.48
N GLY A 22 -2.96 -3.86 5.04
CA GLY A 22 -4.41 -3.98 5.10
C GLY A 22 -4.85 -5.42 5.35
N VAL A 23 -6.05 -5.55 5.89
CA VAL A 23 -6.74 -6.84 6.09
C VAL A 23 -7.92 -6.86 5.12
N GLY A 24 -7.82 -7.71 4.10
CA GLY A 24 -8.94 -8.06 3.21
C GLY A 24 -9.36 -9.51 3.47
N GLU A 25 -9.45 -10.33 2.42
CA GLU A 25 -9.54 -11.79 2.59
C GLU A 25 -8.30 -12.39 3.30
N ALA A 26 -7.15 -11.74 3.11
CA ALA A 26 -5.89 -12.03 3.77
C ALA A 26 -5.12 -10.73 4.07
N LEU A 27 -4.02 -10.86 4.81
CA LEU A 27 -3.06 -9.77 5.00
C LEU A 27 -2.42 -9.43 3.66
N GLN A 28 -2.43 -8.15 3.31
CA GLN A 28 -1.92 -7.69 2.01
C GLN A 28 -1.37 -6.26 2.08
N LEU A 29 -0.60 -5.89 1.07
CA LEU A 29 -0.17 -4.51 0.84
C LEU A 29 -1.12 -3.81 -0.11
N VAL A 30 -1.67 -2.69 0.35
CA VAL A 30 -2.72 -1.93 -0.33
C VAL A 30 -2.19 -0.61 -0.84
N TYR A 31 -2.73 -0.15 -1.97
CA TYR A 31 -2.39 1.17 -2.48
C TYR A 31 -2.96 2.25 -1.58
N LEU A 32 -2.21 3.34 -1.45
CA LEU A 32 -2.71 4.61 -0.97
C LEU A 32 -2.96 5.50 -2.17
N VAL A 33 -4.22 5.93 -2.37
CA VAL A 33 -4.64 6.63 -3.57
C VAL A 33 -5.36 7.95 -3.29
N GLN A 34 -5.31 8.85 -4.27
CA GLN A 34 -6.17 10.01 -4.41
C GLN A 34 -6.84 9.95 -5.78
N GLU A 35 -8.14 10.25 -5.84
CA GLU A 35 -8.92 10.22 -7.09
C GLU A 35 -9.42 11.62 -7.42
N ASP A 36 -9.37 11.98 -8.71
CA ASP A 36 -9.87 13.21 -9.29
C ASP A 36 -9.53 14.48 -8.46
N GLU A 37 -10.54 15.20 -7.98
CA GLU A 37 -10.39 16.47 -7.25
C GLU A 37 -9.65 16.32 -5.91
N ALA A 38 -9.47 15.11 -5.40
CA ALA A 38 -8.69 14.86 -4.18
C ALA A 38 -7.17 14.85 -4.43
N ILE A 39 -6.73 14.80 -5.69
CA ILE A 39 -5.32 14.77 -6.06
C ILE A 39 -4.61 16.04 -5.60
N GLY A 40 -3.52 15.87 -4.85
CA GLY A 40 -2.75 16.97 -4.27
C GLY A 40 -3.25 17.42 -2.90
N GLY A 41 -4.32 16.80 -2.37
CA GLY A 41 -4.71 16.95 -0.98
C GLY A 41 -3.79 16.21 -0.01
N GLU A 42 -4.08 16.31 1.29
CA GLU A 42 -3.31 15.63 2.34
C GLU A 42 -3.82 14.21 2.64
N LYS A 43 -5.08 13.93 2.29
CA LYS A 43 -5.73 12.66 2.60
C LYS A 43 -5.43 11.62 1.54
N TRP A 44 -4.99 10.45 1.98
CA TRP A 44 -4.86 9.25 1.17
C TRP A 44 -5.91 8.22 1.57
N THR A 45 -6.43 7.49 0.59
CA THR A 45 -7.45 6.46 0.81
C THR A 45 -6.90 5.09 0.45
N TYR A 46 -7.33 4.06 1.16
CA TYR A 46 -6.87 2.69 0.89
C TYR A 46 -7.61 2.15 -0.32
N MET A 47 -6.87 1.56 -1.25
CA MET A 47 -7.42 0.83 -2.38
C MET A 47 -6.85 -0.59 -2.34
N TYR A 48 -7.73 -1.55 -2.12
CA TYR A 48 -7.41 -2.98 -2.06
C TYR A 48 -7.40 -3.61 -3.46
N ASP A 49 -8.08 -2.99 -4.43
CA ASP A 49 -8.17 -3.49 -5.78
C ASP A 49 -6.85 -3.34 -6.55
N GLU A 50 -6.53 -4.34 -7.36
CA GLU A 50 -5.47 -4.23 -8.35
C GLU A 50 -5.85 -3.30 -9.49
N ILE A 51 -4.84 -2.72 -10.13
CA ILE A 51 -4.99 -1.94 -11.36
C ILE A 51 -4.37 -2.77 -12.49
N LEU A 52 -5.21 -3.35 -13.34
CA LEU A 52 -4.74 -4.24 -14.40
C LEU A 52 -3.85 -3.49 -15.39
N GLY A 53 -2.66 -4.05 -15.65
CA GLY A 53 -1.65 -3.46 -16.51
C GLY A 53 -0.76 -2.39 -15.85
N PHE A 54 -0.91 -2.16 -14.55
CA PHE A 54 -0.03 -1.27 -13.78
C PHE A 54 0.96 -2.06 -12.93
N GLU A 55 2.25 -1.86 -13.22
CA GLU A 55 3.36 -2.42 -12.44
C GLU A 55 3.89 -1.33 -11.49
N TYR A 56 3.68 -1.55 -10.21
CA TYR A 56 4.09 -0.62 -9.16
C TYR A 56 5.58 -0.82 -8.79
N GLU A 57 6.33 0.28 -8.71
CA GLU A 57 7.64 0.30 -8.06
C GLU A 57 7.59 1.18 -6.80
N PRO A 58 8.06 0.68 -5.64
CA PRO A 58 8.21 1.48 -4.43
C PRO A 58 9.09 2.70 -4.64
N GLY A 59 8.80 3.78 -3.91
CA GLY A 59 9.58 5.01 -3.99
C GLY A 59 9.19 5.95 -5.12
N TYR A 60 8.09 5.67 -5.84
CA TYR A 60 7.56 6.55 -6.88
C TYR A 60 6.10 6.94 -6.63
N ILE A 61 5.82 8.23 -6.78
CA ILE A 61 4.44 8.73 -6.92
C ILE A 61 4.07 8.63 -8.39
N TYR A 62 2.88 8.11 -8.67
CA TYR A 62 2.35 7.98 -10.02
C TYR A 62 1.08 8.78 -10.17
N ASP A 63 0.93 9.49 -11.28
CA ASP A 63 -0.38 9.95 -11.76
C ASP A 63 -0.80 9.06 -12.92
N LEU A 64 -1.97 8.43 -12.79
CA LEU A 64 -2.51 7.46 -13.74
C LEU A 64 -3.83 7.99 -14.30
N LYS A 65 -4.10 7.65 -15.57
CA LYS A 65 -5.48 7.62 -16.07
C LYS A 65 -5.97 6.17 -16.01
N VAL A 66 -7.08 5.95 -15.31
CA VAL A 66 -7.62 4.62 -15.04
C VAL A 66 -9.07 4.55 -15.51
N ARG A 67 -9.43 3.42 -16.12
CA ARG A 67 -10.82 3.05 -16.39
C ARG A 67 -11.32 2.21 -15.23
N LYS A 68 -12.39 2.64 -14.58
CA LYS A 68 -13.08 1.90 -13.54
C LYS A 68 -14.37 1.35 -14.12
N GLU A 69 -14.49 0.03 -14.15
CA GLU A 69 -15.67 -0.69 -14.63
C GLU A 69 -16.46 -1.22 -13.43
N THR A 70 -17.78 -1.08 -13.47
CA THR A 70 -18.65 -1.77 -12.50
C THR A 70 -18.77 -3.24 -12.89
N VAL A 71 -18.52 -4.15 -11.94
CA VAL A 71 -18.71 -5.58 -12.13
C VAL A 71 -20.11 -5.94 -11.65
N GLU A 72 -20.98 -6.35 -12.58
CA GLU A 72 -22.32 -6.82 -12.23
C GLU A 72 -22.26 -8.21 -11.58
N ASN A 73 -23.00 -8.39 -10.48
CA ASN A 73 -23.07 -9.64 -9.71
C ASN A 73 -21.68 -10.21 -9.35
N PRO A 74 -20.82 -9.44 -8.65
CA PRO A 74 -19.54 -9.96 -8.24
C PRO A 74 -19.75 -11.17 -7.31
N PRO A 75 -18.81 -12.14 -7.29
CA PRO A 75 -18.74 -13.12 -6.21
C PRO A 75 -18.86 -12.44 -4.85
N GLN A 76 -19.42 -13.13 -3.86
CA GLN A 76 -19.76 -12.53 -2.55
C GLN A 76 -18.58 -11.82 -1.87
N ASP A 77 -17.36 -12.30 -2.12
CA ASP A 77 -16.12 -11.79 -1.51
C ASP A 77 -15.24 -10.97 -2.49
N ALA A 78 -15.71 -10.75 -3.73
CA ALA A 78 -14.97 -10.00 -4.74
C ALA A 78 -15.44 -8.54 -4.84
N SER A 79 -14.53 -7.66 -5.26
CA SER A 79 -14.85 -6.27 -5.51
C SER A 79 -15.90 -6.11 -6.62
N SER A 80 -16.81 -5.16 -6.42
CA SER A 80 -17.76 -4.72 -7.44
C SER A 80 -17.14 -3.74 -8.44
N ALA A 81 -15.85 -3.41 -8.30
CA ALA A 81 -15.12 -2.52 -9.19
C ALA A 81 -13.92 -3.24 -9.82
N ARG A 82 -13.65 -2.94 -11.08
CA ARG A 82 -12.46 -3.38 -11.80
C ARG A 82 -11.71 -2.18 -12.35
N TYR A 83 -10.43 -2.05 -12.00
CA TYR A 83 -9.59 -0.94 -12.42
C TYR A 83 -8.60 -1.40 -13.50
N ILE A 84 -8.54 -0.64 -14.60
CA ILE A 84 -7.70 -0.97 -15.76
C ILE A 84 -6.90 0.28 -16.13
N LEU A 85 -5.58 0.14 -16.20
CA LEU A 85 -4.70 1.23 -16.59
C LEU A 85 -4.99 1.64 -18.04
N ILE A 86 -5.27 2.93 -18.26
CA ILE A 86 -5.30 3.53 -19.60
C ILE A 86 -3.92 4.07 -19.96
N SER A 87 -3.32 4.85 -19.06
CA SER A 87 -2.00 5.44 -19.29
C SER A 87 -1.34 5.94 -17.99
N VAL A 88 -0.03 5.83 -17.88
CA VAL A 88 0.77 6.55 -16.87
C VAL A 88 0.97 7.99 -17.35
N ARG A 89 0.47 8.97 -16.60
CA ARG A 89 0.63 10.40 -16.89
C ARG A 89 1.93 10.96 -16.32
N SER A 90 2.32 10.50 -15.14
CA SER A 90 3.59 10.85 -14.50
C SER A 90 4.11 9.68 -13.65
N LYS A 91 5.44 9.60 -13.52
CA LYS A 91 6.15 8.75 -12.54
C LYS A 91 7.27 9.61 -11.96
N GLN A 92 7.18 9.95 -10.69
CA GLN A 92 8.12 10.85 -10.02
C GLN A 92 8.69 10.16 -8.80
N LYS A 93 10.02 10.18 -8.66
CA LYS A 93 10.67 9.62 -7.47
C LYS A 93 10.27 10.45 -6.26
N ALA A 94 9.89 9.78 -5.17
CA ALA A 94 9.65 10.44 -3.91
C ALA A 94 10.91 11.19 -3.44
N PRO A 95 10.77 12.36 -2.81
CA PRO A 95 11.85 13.05 -2.15
C PRO A 95 12.74 12.11 -1.32
N GLU A 96 14.05 12.27 -1.47
CA GLU A 96 15.02 11.49 -0.70
C GLU A 96 14.86 11.77 0.80
N GLY A 97 14.81 10.71 1.61
CA GLY A 97 14.60 10.82 3.05
C GLY A 97 13.17 11.18 3.47
N GLU A 98 12.19 11.16 2.56
CA GLU A 98 10.78 11.30 2.93
C GLU A 98 10.37 10.18 3.89
N ASN A 99 9.81 10.59 5.03
CA ASN A 99 9.34 9.67 6.06
C ASN A 99 7.89 9.29 5.80
N PHE A 100 7.59 8.00 5.91
CA PHE A 100 6.24 7.46 5.82
C PHE A 100 5.99 6.41 6.90
N LYS A 101 4.72 6.27 7.32
CA LYS A 101 4.33 5.34 8.37
C LYS A 101 3.68 4.09 7.80
N ILE A 102 4.10 2.91 8.28
CA ILE A 102 3.48 1.62 7.97
C ILE A 102 3.05 0.93 9.28
N TYR A 103 1.85 0.36 9.30
CA TYR A 103 1.37 -0.43 10.42
C TYR A 103 1.97 -1.84 10.35
N LEU A 104 2.92 -2.13 11.24
CA LEU A 104 3.61 -3.42 11.32
C LEU A 104 2.81 -4.45 12.09
N LYS A 105 2.01 -4.00 13.06
CA LYS A 105 1.03 -4.80 13.79
C LYS A 105 -0.20 -3.94 14.09
N SER A 106 -1.39 -4.42 13.74
CA SER A 106 -2.66 -3.73 13.98
C SER A 106 -3.82 -4.71 13.85
N PHE A 107 -4.94 -4.43 14.53
CA PHE A 107 -6.15 -5.28 14.47
C PHE A 107 -5.92 -6.75 14.87
N GLY A 108 -4.94 -7.00 15.75
CA GLY A 108 -4.56 -8.36 16.15
C GLY A 108 -3.67 -9.10 15.15
N GLU A 109 -3.38 -8.49 14.00
CA GLU A 109 -2.58 -9.08 12.93
C GLU A 109 -1.14 -8.53 12.94
N ASN A 110 -0.17 -9.42 12.68
CA ASN A 110 1.22 -9.07 12.49
C ASN A 110 1.59 -9.16 11.00
N PHE A 111 2.01 -8.04 10.41
CA PHE A 111 2.36 -7.94 9.00
C PHE A 111 3.85 -8.17 8.74
N VAL A 112 4.65 -8.32 9.80
CA VAL A 112 6.08 -8.61 9.70
C VAL A 112 6.30 -10.12 9.67
N THR A 113 7.04 -10.54 8.66
CA THR A 113 7.42 -11.93 8.38
C THR A 113 8.93 -12.07 8.54
N LYS A 114 9.39 -13.30 8.83
CA LYS A 114 10.81 -13.59 9.07
C LYS A 114 11.29 -14.67 8.12
N SER A 115 12.43 -14.42 7.47
CA SER A 115 13.15 -15.39 6.64
C SER A 115 14.60 -15.45 7.09
N GLY A 116 14.98 -16.54 7.76
CA GLY A 116 16.26 -16.59 8.48
C GLY A 116 16.30 -15.54 9.59
N ASP A 117 17.31 -14.68 9.60
CA ASP A 117 17.44 -13.56 10.54
C ASP A 117 16.91 -12.23 9.98
N GLU A 118 16.38 -12.23 8.76
CA GLU A 118 15.90 -11.04 8.08
C GLU A 118 14.39 -10.86 8.28
N LEU A 119 13.97 -9.60 8.40
CA LEU A 119 12.58 -9.20 8.53
C LEU A 119 12.06 -8.66 7.21
N TYR A 120 10.80 -8.98 6.91
CA TYR A 120 10.12 -8.57 5.68
C TYR A 120 8.71 -8.10 6.01
N LEU A 121 8.24 -7.08 5.31
CA LEU A 121 6.83 -6.72 5.29
C LEU A 121 6.10 -7.67 4.33
N LEU A 122 5.29 -8.58 4.87
CA LEU A 122 4.51 -9.59 4.12
C LEU A 122 5.31 -10.37 3.06
N ASN A 123 6.56 -10.73 3.36
CA ASN A 123 7.51 -11.38 2.44
C ASN A 123 7.86 -10.58 1.16
N GLU A 124 7.41 -9.33 1.03
CA GLU A 124 7.65 -8.49 -0.16
C GLU A 124 8.86 -7.58 0.06
N TYR A 125 8.79 -6.68 1.04
CA TYR A 125 9.82 -5.66 1.24
C TYR A 125 10.69 -6.00 2.44
N LYS A 126 12.00 -6.11 2.21
CA LYS A 126 12.96 -6.27 3.32
C LYS A 126 12.90 -5.05 4.23
N ILE A 127 12.75 -5.30 5.52
CA ILE A 127 12.82 -4.28 6.56
C ILE A 127 14.26 -4.26 7.09
N ASP A 128 14.96 -3.17 6.84
CA ASP A 128 16.22 -2.84 7.51
C ASP A 128 15.91 -2.05 8.78
N CYS A 129 15.97 -2.74 9.91
CA CYS A 129 15.72 -2.16 11.23
C CYS A 129 16.98 -1.62 11.92
N GLY A 130 18.16 -1.69 11.29
CA GLY A 130 19.40 -1.16 11.83
C GLY A 130 19.63 -1.51 13.31
N SER A 131 19.84 -0.50 14.15
CA SER A 131 20.09 -0.67 15.59
C SER A 131 18.84 -0.94 16.43
N ILE A 132 17.63 -0.91 15.86
CA ILE A 132 16.36 -1.07 16.59
C ILE A 132 15.67 -2.41 16.28
N CYS A 133 16.37 -3.36 15.68
CA CYS A 133 15.82 -4.69 15.37
C CYS A 133 15.40 -5.51 16.59
N GLU A 134 16.16 -5.43 17.69
CA GLU A 134 15.80 -6.12 18.95
C GLU A 134 14.52 -5.53 19.53
N THR A 135 14.43 -4.19 19.62
CA THR A 135 13.23 -3.47 20.07
C THR A 135 12.03 -3.78 19.19
N LEU A 136 12.19 -3.79 17.86
CA LEU A 136 11.11 -4.15 16.95
C LEU A 136 10.59 -5.57 17.21
N SER A 137 11.49 -6.52 17.43
CA SER A 137 11.10 -7.92 17.67
C SER A 137 10.31 -8.07 18.98
N GLU A 138 10.76 -7.40 20.05
CA GLU A 138 10.06 -7.37 21.33
C GLU A 138 8.69 -6.68 21.21
N ASP A 139 8.62 -5.54 20.52
CA ASP A 139 7.38 -4.78 20.35
C ASP A 139 6.33 -5.56 19.53
N LEU A 140 6.76 -6.30 18.50
CA LEU A 140 5.88 -7.16 17.71
C LEU A 140 5.27 -8.30 18.55
N GLU A 141 5.94 -8.76 19.60
CA GLU A 141 5.42 -9.78 20.52
C GLU A 141 4.52 -9.17 21.61
N THR A 142 4.92 -8.03 22.16
CA THR A 142 4.35 -7.49 23.40
C THR A 142 3.29 -6.41 23.20
N GLN A 143 3.38 -5.61 22.12
CA GLN A 143 2.46 -4.50 21.87
C GLN A 143 1.26 -4.94 21.05
N GLU A 144 0.11 -4.31 21.29
CA GLU A 144 -1.10 -4.56 20.49
C GLU A 144 -0.96 -3.94 19.09
N ASN A 145 -0.41 -2.72 19.02
CA ASN A 145 -0.18 -1.99 17.78
C ASN A 145 1.29 -1.59 17.68
N VAL A 146 1.87 -1.75 16.50
CA VAL A 146 3.23 -1.33 16.18
C VAL A 146 3.20 -0.61 14.84
N THR A 147 3.63 0.65 14.84
CA THR A 147 3.77 1.49 13.65
C THR A 147 5.24 1.79 13.44
N GLY A 148 5.77 1.51 12.26
CA GLY A 148 7.12 1.93 11.89
C GLY A 148 7.08 3.22 11.07
N SER A 149 7.99 4.14 11.37
CA SER A 149 8.35 5.25 10.47
C SER A 149 9.52 4.82 9.60
N PHE A 150 9.40 4.95 8.29
CA PHE A 150 10.33 4.41 7.30
C PHE A 150 10.81 5.49 6.33
N THR A 151 11.98 5.25 5.75
CA THR A 151 12.40 5.85 4.48
C THR A 151 12.69 4.75 3.46
N HIS A 152 12.73 5.10 2.17
CA HIS A 152 13.09 4.13 1.12
C HIS A 152 14.58 3.82 1.16
N GLY A 153 14.91 2.54 1.07
CA GLY A 153 16.27 2.02 1.01
C GLY A 153 16.67 1.51 -0.38
N PRO A 154 17.91 0.99 -0.51
CA PRO A 154 18.38 0.37 -1.74
C PRO A 154 17.59 -0.92 -2.06
N ASN A 155 17.46 -1.24 -3.34
CA ASN A 155 16.77 -2.46 -3.81
C ASN A 155 15.36 -2.60 -3.22
N GLU A 156 14.62 -1.49 -3.16
CA GLU A 156 13.22 -1.44 -2.70
C GLU A 156 13.04 -1.86 -1.21
N SER A 157 14.11 -1.82 -0.41
CA SER A 157 14.01 -2.07 1.02
C SER A 157 13.37 -0.91 1.78
N LEU A 158 12.88 -1.18 2.98
CA LEU A 158 12.32 -0.21 3.92
C LEU A 158 13.30 0.01 5.06
N LEU A 159 13.81 1.23 5.22
CA LEU A 159 14.73 1.59 6.31
C LEU A 159 13.93 2.13 7.50
N LEU A 160 13.80 1.34 8.56
CA LEU A 160 13.07 1.75 9.76
C LEU A 160 13.85 2.83 10.52
N GLN A 161 13.20 3.97 10.74
CA GLN A 161 13.76 5.12 11.46
C GLN A 161 13.34 5.14 12.93
N SER A 162 12.08 4.81 13.21
CA SER A 162 11.53 4.80 14.57
C SER A 162 10.28 3.92 14.66
N ILE A 163 9.92 3.53 15.89
CA ILE A 163 8.70 2.79 16.20
C ILE A 163 7.78 3.68 17.04
N SER A 164 6.47 3.60 16.79
CA SER A 164 5.44 4.13 17.67
C SER A 164 4.30 3.12 17.82
N TYR A 165 3.37 3.39 18.72
CA TYR A 165 2.28 2.47 19.11
C TYR A 165 0.90 3.01 18.74
N GLU A 166 0.88 3.91 17.74
CA GLU A 166 -0.35 4.48 17.21
C GLU A 166 -1.18 3.38 16.50
N SER A 167 -2.50 3.42 16.68
CA SER A 167 -3.44 2.59 15.93
C SER A 167 -4.02 3.37 14.75
N LYS A 168 -4.52 2.63 13.75
CA LYS A 168 -5.35 3.22 12.70
C LYS A 168 -6.67 3.70 13.32
N PHE A 169 -6.88 5.02 13.40
CA PHE A 169 -8.12 5.64 13.85
C PHE A 169 -9.19 5.64 12.76
#